data_AF-A0A957XLC2-F1
#
_entry.id   AF-A0A957XLC2-F1
#
_cell.length_a   1.000
_cell.length_b   1.000
_cell.length_c   1.000
_cell.angle_alpha   90.00
_cell.angle_beta   90.00
_cell.angle_gamma   90.00
#
_symmetry.space_group_name_H-M   'P 1'
#
loop_
_entity.id
_entity.type
_entity.pdbx_description
1 polymer ?
#
loop_
_entity_poly.entity_id
_entity_poly.type
_entity_poly.pdbx_seq_one_letter_code
_entity_poly.pdbx_strand_id
1 'polypeptide(L)'
;MRGQLSEERLEEINDKLPVLDRRLHLATFQGPGVDINDLINEENIGVAIVCLSDAGHRFAATRLALHEAYACLIWYREDSPNAPREMTSVFLSKFYVDYATLFLYAIGEDIAAFIISFLGIESVIIDYLERPEVKQELSDKKISSNAGKVGLFMRDEYPGDEITQVILELHRNEHWRKSLKYRNIWVHEKPPIIEGLGIQYNRQSRVNGNLITFGGGSDPEYAIDELLESVLQASYATANSLSRLTDILIEKRQDLGEIFDFDNGRVSTEIF
;
A
#
# COMPACT_ATOMS: atom_id res chain seq x y z
N MET A 1 -8.18 20.01 11.39
CA MET A 1 -7.14 19.80 12.42
C MET A 1 -5.79 20.24 11.91
N ARG A 2 -5.35 19.78 10.73
CA ARG A 2 -4.20 20.34 10.02
C ARG A 2 -4.17 21.88 10.00
N GLY A 3 -5.28 22.53 9.65
CA GLY A 3 -5.39 24.00 9.64
C GLY A 3 -5.46 24.68 11.02
N GLN A 4 -5.10 23.99 12.10
CA GLN A 4 -4.93 24.57 13.44
C GLN A 4 -3.48 24.47 13.93
N LEU A 5 -2.62 23.70 13.25
CA LEU A 5 -1.20 23.59 13.55
C LEU A 5 -0.44 24.76 12.93
N SER A 6 0.72 25.10 13.51
CA SER A 6 1.66 26.04 12.90
C SER A 6 2.30 25.44 11.65
N GLU A 7 2.78 26.29 10.74
CA GLU A 7 3.50 25.85 9.54
C GLU A 7 4.73 24.99 9.89
N GLU A 8 5.47 25.35 10.94
CA GLU A 8 6.62 24.56 11.43
C GLU A 8 6.22 23.12 11.78
N ARG A 9 5.09 22.92 12.48
CA ARG A 9 4.58 21.57 12.77
C ARG A 9 4.14 20.82 11.52
N LEU A 10 3.58 21.53 10.54
CA LEU A 10 3.19 20.92 9.27
C LEU A 10 4.42 20.49 8.46
N GLU A 11 5.49 21.27 8.48
CA GLU A 11 6.78 20.93 7.88
C GLU A 11 7.40 19.71 8.59
N GLU A 12 7.43 19.69 9.93
CA GLU A 12 7.91 18.54 10.71
C GLU A 12 7.17 17.23 10.38
N ILE A 13 5.86 17.29 10.14
CA ILE A 13 5.09 16.13 9.71
C ILE A 13 5.49 15.74 8.29
N ASN A 14 5.57 16.70 7.36
CA ASN A 14 5.89 16.44 5.96
C ASN A 14 7.26 15.78 5.79
N ASP A 15 8.26 16.19 6.58
CA ASP A 15 9.62 15.66 6.54
C ASP A 15 9.70 14.19 6.99
N LYS A 16 8.73 13.72 7.78
CA LYS A 16 8.64 12.31 8.19
C LYS A 16 8.05 11.41 7.11
N LEU A 17 7.27 11.96 6.18
CA LEU A 17 6.47 11.18 5.24
C LEU A 17 7.28 10.82 3.99
N PRO A 18 7.13 9.59 3.47
CA PRO A 18 7.81 9.20 2.24
C PRO A 18 7.37 10.08 1.06
N VAL A 19 8.35 10.42 0.23
CA VAL A 19 8.12 11.15 -1.02
C VAL A 19 8.14 10.14 -2.17
N LEU A 20 7.10 10.17 -3.00
CA LEU A 20 7.02 9.35 -4.19
C LEU A 20 7.95 9.90 -5.27
N ASP A 21 8.47 9.00 -6.09
CA ASP A 21 9.28 9.38 -7.26
C ASP A 21 8.49 10.34 -8.16
N ARG A 22 9.06 11.54 -8.38
CA ARG A 22 8.42 12.58 -9.21
C ARG A 22 8.27 12.14 -10.65
N ARG A 23 9.13 11.22 -11.12
CA ARG A 23 9.09 10.68 -12.47
C ARG A 23 7.85 9.84 -12.71
N LEU A 24 7.24 9.27 -11.67
CA LEU A 24 6.07 8.40 -11.82
C LEU A 24 4.96 9.09 -12.61
N HIS A 25 4.66 10.36 -12.31
CA HIS A 25 3.59 11.08 -12.98
C HIS A 25 3.80 11.18 -14.50
N LEU A 26 5.05 11.39 -14.92
CA LEU A 26 5.38 11.46 -16.34
C LEU A 26 5.49 10.06 -16.96
N ALA A 27 6.04 9.10 -16.22
CA ALA A 27 6.15 7.70 -16.62
C ALA A 27 4.79 7.01 -16.78
N THR A 28 3.73 7.52 -16.13
CA THR A 28 2.37 7.01 -16.29
C THR A 28 1.48 7.91 -17.17
N PHE A 29 2.06 8.92 -17.83
CA PHE A 29 1.36 9.66 -18.88
C PHE A 29 1.39 8.85 -20.17
N GLN A 30 0.22 8.44 -20.68
CA GLN A 30 0.13 7.68 -21.92
C GLN A 30 0.70 8.48 -23.10
N GLY A 31 1.64 7.86 -23.83
CA GLY A 31 2.29 8.43 -25.00
C GLY A 31 1.91 7.67 -26.27
N PRO A 32 2.12 8.27 -27.45
CA PRO A 32 1.72 7.67 -28.72
C PRO A 32 2.51 6.40 -29.07
N GLY A 33 3.72 6.22 -28.51
CA GLY A 33 4.51 5.00 -28.74
C GLY A 33 3.84 3.78 -28.11
N VAL A 34 3.29 3.94 -26.90
CA VAL A 34 2.53 2.89 -26.21
C VAL A 34 1.26 2.54 -26.99
N ASP A 35 0.47 3.53 -27.40
CA ASP A 35 -0.79 3.30 -28.12
C ASP A 35 -0.56 2.54 -29.45
N ILE A 36 0.49 2.91 -30.18
CA ILE A 36 0.86 2.24 -31.44
C ILE A 36 1.33 0.81 -31.16
N ASN A 37 2.12 0.60 -30.11
CA ASN A 37 2.60 -0.73 -29.74
C ASN A 37 1.45 -1.66 -29.34
N ASP A 38 0.56 -1.21 -28.45
CA ASP A 38 -0.60 -2.00 -28.02
C ASP A 38 -1.49 -2.37 -29.21
N LEU A 39 -1.66 -1.46 -30.17
CA LEU A 39 -2.42 -1.72 -31.40
C LEU A 39 -1.74 -2.75 -32.31
N ILE A 40 -0.42 -2.66 -32.51
CA ILE A 40 0.31 -3.52 -33.47
C ILE A 40 0.57 -4.92 -32.89
N ASN A 41 0.95 -4.98 -31.62
CA ASN A 41 1.42 -6.20 -30.97
C ASN A 41 0.35 -6.87 -30.10
N GLU A 42 -0.86 -6.30 -30.02
CA GLU A 42 -1.94 -6.75 -29.12
C GLU A 42 -1.47 -6.83 -27.65
N GLU A 43 -0.55 -5.94 -27.26
CA GLU A 43 -0.07 -5.78 -25.89
C GLU A 43 -1.01 -4.90 -25.05
N ASN A 44 -0.78 -4.84 -23.73
CA ASN A 44 -1.61 -4.09 -22.79
C ASN A 44 -0.80 -3.11 -21.93
N ILE A 45 0.24 -2.49 -22.49
CA ILE A 45 1.12 -1.57 -21.76
C ILE A 45 0.34 -0.33 -21.30
N GLY A 46 -0.60 0.15 -22.12
CA GLY A 46 -1.47 1.27 -21.78
C GLY A 46 -2.33 0.98 -20.54
N VAL A 47 -2.80 -0.26 -20.37
CA VAL A 47 -3.52 -0.70 -19.16
C VAL A 47 -2.58 -0.78 -17.97
N ALA A 48 -1.38 -1.33 -18.15
CA ALA A 48 -0.37 -1.38 -17.10
C ALA A 48 -0.05 0.03 -16.57
N ILE A 49 0.15 1.00 -17.47
CA ILE A 49 0.37 2.41 -17.13
C ILE A 49 -0.74 2.96 -16.23
N VAL A 50 -2.00 2.68 -16.54
CA VAL A 50 -3.16 3.11 -15.73
C VAL A 50 -3.09 2.47 -14.35
N CYS A 51 -2.82 1.17 -14.25
CA CYS A 51 -2.71 0.48 -12.96
C CYS A 51 -1.58 1.05 -12.09
N LEU A 52 -0.41 1.36 -12.66
CA LEU A 52 0.68 1.97 -11.90
C LEU A 52 0.37 3.42 -11.50
N SER A 53 -0.36 4.16 -12.34
CA SER A 53 -0.86 5.50 -12.01
C SER A 53 -1.83 5.48 -10.83
N ASP A 54 -2.76 4.52 -10.84
CA ASP A 54 -3.71 4.25 -9.78
C ASP A 54 -3.01 3.92 -8.45
N ALA A 55 -1.96 3.10 -8.49
CA ALA A 55 -1.10 2.84 -7.34
C ALA A 55 -0.45 4.13 -6.80
N GLY A 56 0.03 5.01 -7.68
CA GLY A 56 0.57 6.32 -7.32
C GLY A 56 -0.45 7.25 -6.66
N HIS A 57 -1.69 7.30 -7.19
CA HIS A 57 -2.77 8.09 -6.59
C HIS A 57 -3.17 7.57 -5.21
N ARG A 58 -3.29 6.25 -5.05
CA ARG A 58 -3.57 5.65 -3.74
C ARG A 58 -2.42 5.89 -2.77
N PHE A 59 -1.17 5.91 -3.23
CA PHE A 59 -0.04 6.28 -2.39
C PHE A 59 -0.12 7.73 -1.90
N ALA A 60 -0.49 8.67 -2.76
CA ALA A 60 -0.73 10.06 -2.36
C ALA A 60 -1.84 10.17 -1.30
N ALA A 61 -2.90 9.36 -1.42
CA ALA A 61 -3.95 9.27 -0.40
C ALA A 61 -3.45 8.66 0.92
N THR A 62 -2.60 7.62 0.88
CA THR A 62 -1.92 7.06 2.06
C THR A 62 -1.09 8.13 2.76
N ARG A 63 -0.30 8.90 2.02
CA ARG A 63 0.54 9.99 2.55
C ARG A 63 -0.31 11.06 3.22
N LEU A 64 -1.42 11.47 2.61
CA LEU A 64 -2.35 12.42 3.21
C LEU A 64 -2.98 11.87 4.50
N ALA A 65 -3.39 10.60 4.52
CA ALA A 65 -3.94 9.97 5.72
C ALA A 65 -2.92 9.93 6.86
N LEU A 66 -1.66 9.56 6.60
CA LEU A 66 -0.59 9.60 7.60
C LEU A 66 -0.33 11.03 8.10
N HIS A 67 -0.35 12.02 7.21
CA HIS A 67 -0.23 13.42 7.60
C HIS A 67 -1.34 13.82 8.57
N GLU A 68 -2.60 13.51 8.25
CA GLU A 68 -3.73 13.84 9.12
C GLU A 68 -3.66 13.06 10.44
N ALA A 69 -3.17 11.81 10.44
CA ALA A 69 -2.96 11.04 11.67
C ALA A 69 -1.94 11.72 12.60
N TYR A 70 -0.76 12.10 12.10
CA TYR A 70 0.22 12.85 12.89
C TYR A 70 -0.35 14.19 13.37
N ALA A 71 -1.07 14.91 12.50
CA ALA A 71 -1.68 16.17 12.86
C ALA A 71 -2.72 16.02 14.00
N CYS A 72 -3.50 14.94 14.00
CA CYS A 72 -4.41 14.62 15.09
C CYS A 72 -3.68 14.36 16.41
N LEU A 73 -2.61 13.56 16.37
CA LEU A 73 -1.82 13.25 17.55
C LEU A 73 -1.23 14.52 18.16
N ILE A 74 -0.52 15.32 17.37
CA ILE A 74 0.12 16.56 17.83
C ILE A 74 -0.94 17.54 18.36
N TRP A 75 -2.00 17.80 17.59
CA TRP A 75 -3.01 18.78 18.00
C TRP A 75 -3.66 18.41 19.35
N TYR A 76 -4.12 17.16 19.51
CA TYR A 76 -4.86 16.80 20.73
C TYR A 76 -3.98 16.48 21.92
N ARG A 77 -2.73 16.01 21.70
CA ARG A 77 -1.80 15.72 22.80
C ARG A 77 -1.04 16.97 23.27
N GLU A 78 -0.78 17.93 22.38
CA GLU A 78 0.15 19.03 22.64
C GLU A 78 -0.52 20.41 22.51
N ASP A 79 -1.13 20.72 21.36
CA ASP A 79 -1.43 22.12 21.00
C ASP A 79 -2.86 22.59 21.36
N SER A 80 -3.81 21.67 21.53
CA SER A 80 -5.21 22.04 21.78
C SER A 80 -5.35 22.72 23.15
N PRO A 81 -6.30 23.68 23.33
CA PRO A 81 -6.44 24.42 24.58
C PRO A 81 -6.65 23.57 25.84
N ASN A 82 -7.14 22.34 25.67
CA ASN A 82 -7.40 21.39 26.75
C ASN A 82 -6.53 20.12 26.63
N ALA A 83 -5.38 20.21 25.99
CA ALA A 83 -4.42 19.11 25.89
C ALA A 83 -3.92 18.70 27.30
N PRO A 84 -3.61 17.41 27.54
CA PRO A 84 -3.71 16.30 26.59
C PRO A 84 -5.11 15.68 26.54
N ARG A 85 -5.59 15.39 25.32
CA ARG A 85 -6.88 14.72 25.06
C ARG A 85 -6.66 13.33 24.44
N GLU A 86 -6.05 12.43 25.21
CA GLU A 86 -5.53 11.15 24.72
C GLU A 86 -6.57 10.28 23.99
N MET A 87 -7.75 10.07 24.57
CA MET A 87 -8.77 9.27 23.89
C MET A 87 -9.21 9.88 22.56
N THR A 88 -9.26 11.22 22.47
CA THR A 88 -9.62 11.93 21.24
C THR A 88 -8.49 11.85 20.21
N SER A 89 -7.23 11.99 20.63
CA SER A 89 -6.07 11.87 19.74
C SER A 89 -5.99 10.46 19.15
N VAL A 90 -6.11 9.42 19.98
CA VAL A 90 -6.08 8.01 19.54
C VAL A 90 -7.23 7.72 18.59
N PHE A 91 -8.47 8.11 18.94
CA PHE A 91 -9.65 7.83 18.11
C PHE A 91 -9.53 8.41 16.70
N LEU A 92 -9.17 9.69 16.60
CA LEU A 92 -9.09 10.38 15.30
C LEU A 92 -7.88 9.93 14.49
N SER A 93 -6.74 9.69 15.14
CA SER A 93 -5.54 9.20 14.45
C SER A 93 -5.75 7.79 13.92
N LYS A 94 -6.40 6.91 14.71
CA LYS A 94 -6.76 5.56 14.27
C LYS A 94 -7.63 5.58 13.01
N PHE A 95 -8.60 6.49 12.93
CA PHE A 95 -9.44 6.63 11.73
C PHE A 95 -8.58 6.82 10.48
N TYR A 96 -7.60 7.73 10.50
CA TYR A 96 -6.74 7.96 9.34
C TYR A 96 -5.75 6.80 9.10
N VAL A 97 -5.23 6.19 10.14
CA VAL A 97 -4.34 5.01 10.04
C VAL A 97 -5.08 3.82 9.41
N ASP A 98 -6.33 3.57 9.80
CA ASP A 98 -7.19 2.54 9.19
C ASP A 98 -7.31 2.78 7.68
N TYR A 99 -7.60 4.02 7.26
CA TYR A 99 -7.66 4.40 5.85
C TYR A 99 -6.33 4.20 5.12
N ALA A 100 -5.21 4.60 5.71
CA ALA A 100 -3.88 4.40 5.12
C ALA A 100 -3.62 2.91 4.85
N THR A 101 -4.00 2.01 5.77
CA THR A 101 -3.85 0.57 5.55
C THR A 101 -4.75 -0.01 4.46
N LEU A 102 -5.95 0.57 4.22
CA LEU A 102 -6.79 0.21 3.07
C LEU A 102 -6.10 0.55 1.76
N PHE A 103 -5.53 1.75 1.67
CA PHE A 103 -4.83 2.19 0.46
C PHE A 103 -3.58 1.37 0.22
N LEU A 104 -2.79 1.05 1.24
CA LEU A 104 -1.63 0.14 1.10
C LEU A 104 -2.04 -1.23 0.53
N TYR A 105 -3.13 -1.83 1.02
CA TYR A 105 -3.64 -3.08 0.44
C TYR A 105 -4.02 -2.90 -1.04
N ALA A 106 -4.76 -1.83 -1.36
CA ALA A 106 -5.21 -1.57 -2.72
C ALA A 106 -4.04 -1.30 -3.69
N ILE A 107 -2.98 -0.61 -3.24
CA ILE A 107 -1.74 -0.43 -4.01
C ILE A 107 -1.13 -1.79 -4.38
N GLY A 108 -1.15 -2.76 -3.46
CA GLY A 108 -0.69 -4.11 -3.76
C GLY A 108 -1.48 -4.77 -4.88
N GLU A 109 -2.80 -4.57 -4.91
CA GLU A 109 -3.68 -5.08 -5.98
C GLU A 109 -3.45 -4.35 -7.31
N ASP A 110 -3.22 -3.04 -7.29
CA ASP A 110 -2.88 -2.26 -8.49
C ASP A 110 -1.53 -2.68 -9.08
N ILE A 111 -0.53 -2.92 -8.22
CA ILE A 111 0.76 -3.47 -8.65
C ILE A 111 0.57 -4.85 -9.29
N ALA A 112 -0.29 -5.69 -8.72
CA ALA A 112 -0.59 -7.00 -9.30
C ALA A 112 -1.21 -6.88 -10.71
N ALA A 113 -2.16 -5.96 -10.88
CA ALA A 113 -2.79 -5.67 -12.17
C ALA A 113 -1.78 -5.08 -13.18
N PHE A 114 -0.91 -4.17 -12.73
CA PHE A 114 0.22 -3.66 -13.52
C PHE A 114 1.06 -4.81 -14.06
N ILE A 115 1.50 -5.75 -13.21
CA ILE A 115 2.36 -6.86 -13.62
C ILE A 115 1.68 -7.76 -14.65
N ILE A 116 0.40 -8.09 -14.44
CA ILE A 116 -0.36 -8.94 -15.35
C ILE A 116 -0.42 -8.31 -16.75
N SER A 117 -0.79 -7.03 -16.83
CA SER A 117 -0.91 -6.31 -18.10
C SER A 117 0.45 -6.01 -18.74
N PHE A 118 1.44 -5.62 -17.94
CA PHE A 118 2.78 -5.25 -18.41
C PHE A 118 3.53 -6.43 -19.01
N LEU A 119 3.40 -7.61 -18.41
CA LEU A 119 4.04 -8.83 -18.90
C LEU A 119 3.15 -9.64 -19.85
N GLY A 120 1.87 -9.27 -20.02
CA GLY A 120 0.92 -10.01 -20.86
C GLY A 120 0.65 -11.44 -20.38
N ILE A 121 0.67 -11.68 -19.07
CA ILE A 121 0.67 -13.03 -18.47
C ILE A 121 -0.71 -13.52 -18.00
N GLU A 122 -1.81 -12.86 -18.37
CA GLU A 122 -3.15 -13.16 -17.83
C GLU A 122 -3.58 -14.62 -18.04
N SER A 123 -3.44 -15.17 -19.24
CA SER A 123 -3.79 -16.56 -19.51
C SER A 123 -2.87 -17.54 -18.77
N VAL A 124 -1.57 -17.23 -18.75
CA VAL A 124 -0.53 -18.06 -18.13
C VAL A 124 -0.73 -18.17 -16.62
N ILE A 125 -1.06 -17.06 -15.95
CA ILE A 125 -1.33 -17.07 -14.51
C ILE A 125 -2.61 -17.84 -14.19
N ILE A 126 -3.66 -17.75 -15.02
CA ILE A 126 -4.89 -18.53 -14.84
C ILE A 126 -4.56 -20.04 -14.88
N ASP A 127 -3.82 -20.48 -15.90
CA ASP A 127 -3.43 -21.89 -16.04
C ASP A 127 -2.54 -22.36 -14.87
N TYR A 128 -1.61 -21.52 -14.41
CA TYR A 128 -0.78 -21.80 -13.23
C TYR A 128 -1.62 -21.97 -11.96
N LEU A 129 -2.58 -21.07 -11.71
CA LEU A 129 -3.43 -21.11 -10.52
C LEU A 129 -4.38 -22.32 -10.49
N GLU A 130 -4.63 -22.93 -11.64
CA GLU A 130 -5.46 -24.12 -11.75
C GLU A 130 -4.72 -25.43 -11.40
N ARG A 131 -3.38 -25.42 -11.33
CA ARG A 131 -2.55 -26.57 -10.98
C ARG A 131 -2.86 -27.09 -9.56
N PRO A 132 -3.04 -28.41 -9.34
CA PRO A 132 -3.43 -28.95 -8.04
C PRO A 132 -2.50 -28.57 -6.88
N GLU A 133 -1.20 -28.58 -7.10
CA GLU A 133 -0.18 -28.20 -6.12
C GLU A 133 -0.26 -26.72 -5.73
N VAL A 134 -0.55 -25.85 -6.70
CA VAL A 134 -0.71 -24.41 -6.47
C VAL A 134 -2.00 -24.12 -5.70
N LYS A 135 -3.11 -24.77 -6.07
CA LYS A 135 -4.39 -24.67 -5.33
C LYS A 135 -4.24 -25.08 -3.87
N GLN A 136 -3.49 -26.16 -3.63
CA GLN A 136 -3.18 -26.62 -2.28
C GLN A 136 -2.35 -25.56 -1.52
N GLU A 137 -1.28 -25.03 -2.11
CA GLU A 137 -0.46 -23.99 -1.48
C GLU A 137 -1.27 -22.72 -1.16
N LEU A 138 -2.12 -22.26 -2.08
CA LEU A 138 -3.00 -21.10 -1.89
C LEU A 138 -3.95 -21.30 -0.70
N SER A 139 -4.55 -22.49 -0.60
CA SER A 139 -5.44 -22.85 0.52
C SER A 139 -4.68 -22.88 1.84
N ASP A 140 -3.53 -23.56 1.89
CA ASP A 140 -2.72 -23.73 3.10
C ASP A 140 -2.19 -22.39 3.62
N LYS A 141 -1.78 -21.50 2.72
CA LYS A 141 -1.30 -20.16 3.05
C LYS A 141 -2.42 -19.12 3.16
N LYS A 142 -3.68 -19.51 2.90
CA LYS A 142 -4.86 -18.63 2.89
C LYS A 142 -4.66 -17.40 1.97
N ILE A 143 -4.04 -17.60 0.82
CA ILE A 143 -3.79 -16.55 -0.17
C ILE A 143 -5.05 -16.40 -1.03
N SER A 144 -5.75 -15.27 -0.88
CA SER A 144 -6.95 -14.96 -1.64
C SER A 144 -6.80 -13.75 -2.56
N SER A 145 -5.94 -12.79 -2.20
CA SER A 145 -5.77 -11.53 -2.94
C SER A 145 -5.05 -11.72 -4.27
N ASN A 146 -5.28 -10.83 -5.24
CA ASN A 146 -4.60 -10.93 -6.52
C ASN A 146 -3.10 -10.65 -6.36
N ALA A 147 -2.72 -9.70 -5.50
CA ALA A 147 -1.31 -9.43 -5.18
C ALA A 147 -0.59 -10.68 -4.65
N GLY A 148 -1.24 -11.46 -3.78
CA GLY A 148 -0.67 -12.69 -3.25
C GLY A 148 -0.52 -13.78 -4.32
N LYS A 149 -1.50 -13.91 -5.23
CA LYS A 149 -1.47 -14.88 -6.34
C LYS A 149 -0.40 -14.53 -7.37
N VAL A 150 -0.32 -13.27 -7.79
CA VAL A 150 0.71 -12.78 -8.71
C VAL A 150 2.09 -12.92 -8.07
N GLY A 151 2.25 -12.54 -6.79
CA GLY A 151 3.52 -12.72 -6.08
C GLY A 151 3.96 -14.17 -5.99
N LEU A 152 3.02 -15.10 -5.79
CA LEU A 152 3.29 -16.54 -5.81
C LEU A 152 3.75 -17.01 -7.20
N PHE A 153 3.01 -16.65 -8.25
CA PHE A 153 3.36 -16.97 -9.63
C PHE A 153 4.75 -16.46 -10.03
N MET A 154 5.00 -15.17 -9.80
CA MET A 154 6.28 -14.53 -10.14
C MET A 154 7.47 -15.17 -9.39
N ARG A 155 7.27 -15.54 -8.11
CA ARG A 155 8.30 -16.24 -7.31
C ARG A 155 8.68 -17.59 -7.93
N ASP A 156 7.71 -18.32 -8.44
CA ASP A 156 7.92 -19.71 -8.88
C ASP A 156 8.37 -19.78 -10.34
N GLU A 157 7.73 -19.01 -11.22
CA GLU A 157 7.97 -19.08 -12.67
C GLU A 157 9.05 -18.08 -13.12
N TYR A 158 9.25 -16.97 -12.39
CA TYR A 158 10.19 -15.90 -12.75
C TYR A 158 11.08 -15.42 -11.58
N PRO A 159 11.76 -16.32 -10.84
CA PRO A 159 12.48 -15.95 -9.62
C PRO A 159 13.64 -14.97 -9.84
N GLY A 160 14.20 -14.88 -11.05
CA GLY A 160 15.31 -13.99 -11.38
C GLY A 160 14.89 -12.65 -11.99
N ASP A 161 13.60 -12.47 -12.27
CA ASP A 161 13.08 -11.26 -12.89
C ASP A 161 13.12 -10.06 -11.94
N GLU A 162 13.39 -8.88 -12.47
CA GLU A 162 13.55 -7.67 -11.65
C GLU A 162 12.23 -7.29 -10.94
N ILE A 163 11.09 -7.41 -11.62
CA ILE A 163 9.76 -7.16 -11.04
C ILE A 163 9.52 -8.13 -9.89
N THR A 164 9.90 -9.40 -10.05
CA THR A 164 9.82 -10.39 -8.98
C THR A 164 10.61 -9.95 -7.75
N GLN A 165 11.83 -9.42 -7.91
CA GLN A 165 12.60 -8.93 -6.77
C GLN A 165 11.92 -7.75 -6.08
N VAL A 166 11.38 -6.78 -6.84
CA VAL A 166 10.66 -5.62 -6.28
C VAL A 166 9.49 -6.05 -5.41
N ILE A 167 8.64 -6.97 -5.89
CA ILE A 167 7.46 -7.40 -5.13
C ILE A 167 7.82 -8.34 -3.96
N LEU A 168 8.87 -9.16 -4.09
CA LEU A 168 9.33 -10.01 -3.00
C LEU A 168 9.95 -9.20 -1.86
N GLU A 169 10.68 -8.13 -2.17
CA GLU A 169 11.18 -7.20 -1.16
C GLU A 169 10.04 -6.53 -0.40
N LEU A 170 9.03 -6.01 -1.11
CA LEU A 170 7.84 -5.44 -0.49
C LEU A 170 7.12 -6.47 0.40
N HIS A 171 6.92 -7.68 -0.11
CA HIS A 171 6.26 -8.75 0.63
C HIS A 171 7.04 -9.20 1.87
N ARG A 172 8.38 -9.21 1.81
CA ARG A 172 9.25 -9.59 2.94
C ARG A 172 9.32 -8.50 4.01
N ASN A 173 9.10 -7.23 3.64
CA ASN A 173 9.10 -6.11 4.57
C ASN A 173 8.14 -6.38 5.74
N GLU A 174 8.67 -6.31 6.97
CA GLU A 174 7.90 -6.69 8.17
C GLU A 174 6.77 -5.70 8.47
N HIS A 175 7.00 -4.42 8.22
CA HIS A 175 6.03 -3.37 8.46
C HIS A 175 4.86 -3.45 7.48
N TRP A 176 5.15 -3.71 6.20
CA TRP A 176 4.13 -4.04 5.20
C TRP A 176 3.26 -5.22 5.64
N ARG A 177 3.88 -6.34 6.03
CA ARG A 177 3.14 -7.52 6.51
C ARG A 177 2.30 -7.23 7.75
N LYS A 178 2.85 -6.44 8.69
CA LYS A 178 2.14 -6.04 9.92
C LYS A 178 0.94 -5.14 9.60
N SER A 179 1.10 -4.16 8.72
CA SER A 179 0.01 -3.27 8.28
C SER A 179 -1.08 -4.02 7.52
N LEU A 180 -0.73 -4.95 6.63
CA LEU A 180 -1.72 -5.78 5.95
C LEU A 180 -2.41 -6.76 6.89
N LYS A 181 -1.68 -7.34 7.86
CA LYS A 181 -2.27 -8.19 8.90
C LYS A 181 -3.29 -7.41 9.73
N TYR A 182 -2.91 -6.20 10.18
CA TYR A 182 -3.80 -5.30 10.91
C TYR A 182 -5.08 -5.02 10.09
N ARG A 183 -4.92 -4.62 8.82
CA ARG A 183 -6.05 -4.35 7.92
C ARG A 183 -6.94 -5.57 7.76
N ASN A 184 -6.36 -6.74 7.54
CA ASN A 184 -7.13 -7.96 7.31
C ASN A 184 -7.95 -8.36 8.54
N ILE A 185 -7.38 -8.27 9.75
CA ILE A 185 -8.13 -8.48 10.99
C ILE A 185 -9.24 -7.44 11.12
N TRP A 186 -8.94 -6.16 10.89
CA TRP A 186 -9.93 -5.10 11.01
C TRP A 186 -11.10 -5.24 10.02
N VAL A 187 -10.84 -5.61 8.77
CA VAL A 187 -11.86 -5.71 7.72
C VAL A 187 -12.65 -7.02 7.80
N HIS A 188 -12.01 -8.14 8.13
CA HIS A 188 -12.63 -9.46 8.06
C HIS A 188 -13.05 -10.02 9.42
N GLU A 189 -12.52 -9.49 10.51
CA GLU A 189 -12.80 -9.96 11.86
C GLU A 189 -13.38 -8.82 12.73
N LYS A 190 -12.83 -8.64 13.94
CA LYS A 190 -13.13 -7.52 14.82
C LYS A 190 -11.97 -6.53 14.73
N PRO A 191 -12.22 -5.21 14.70
CA PRO A 191 -11.16 -4.22 14.84
C PRO A 191 -10.23 -4.54 16.04
N PRO A 192 -8.90 -4.55 15.85
CA PRO A 192 -7.97 -4.75 16.95
C PRO A 192 -8.16 -3.75 18.06
N ILE A 193 -7.87 -4.17 19.28
CA ILE A 193 -7.98 -3.31 20.47
C ILE A 193 -6.78 -2.36 20.49
N ILE A 194 -7.04 -1.06 20.66
CA ILE A 194 -6.02 -0.01 20.63
C ILE A 194 -5.93 0.64 22.01
N GLU A 195 -4.71 0.75 22.53
CA GLU A 195 -4.45 1.46 23.78
C GLU A 195 -4.96 2.91 23.72
N GLY A 196 -5.56 3.39 24.81
CA GLY A 196 -6.06 4.78 24.91
C GLY A 196 -7.51 5.00 24.46
N LEU A 197 -8.20 3.99 23.93
CA LEU A 197 -9.63 4.05 23.60
C LEU A 197 -10.58 3.67 24.75
N GLY A 198 -10.06 3.50 25.96
CA GLY A 198 -10.83 3.08 27.13
C GLY A 198 -11.16 1.58 27.11
N ILE A 199 -12.33 1.21 27.63
CA ILE A 199 -12.70 -0.20 27.80
C ILE A 199 -13.22 -0.77 26.48
N GLN A 200 -12.47 -1.72 25.92
CA GLN A 200 -12.83 -2.48 24.72
C GLN A 200 -12.92 -3.97 25.08
N TYR A 201 -13.60 -4.77 24.24
CA TYR A 201 -13.84 -6.19 24.53
C TYR A 201 -13.68 -7.06 23.29
N ASN A 202 -12.92 -8.14 23.36
CA ASN A 202 -12.87 -9.13 22.30
C ASN A 202 -14.20 -9.87 22.14
N ARG A 203 -14.50 -10.32 20.91
CA ARG A 203 -15.68 -11.16 20.61
C ARG A 203 -15.38 -12.62 20.97
N GLN A 204 -15.03 -12.86 22.22
CA GLN A 204 -14.76 -14.19 22.76
C GLN A 204 -15.69 -14.45 23.94
N SER A 205 -16.02 -15.72 24.17
CA SER A 205 -16.79 -16.09 25.37
C SER A 205 -15.99 -15.69 26.60
N ARG A 206 -16.61 -14.93 27.51
CA ARG A 206 -16.03 -14.62 28.84
C ARG A 206 -16.16 -15.77 29.82
N VAL A 207 -16.81 -16.84 29.38
CA VAL A 207 -16.99 -18.08 30.12
C VAL A 207 -16.16 -19.15 29.40
N ASN A 208 -15.07 -19.56 30.06
CA ASN A 208 -14.28 -20.71 29.63
C ASN A 208 -14.23 -21.70 30.79
N GLY A 209 -15.13 -22.69 30.77
CA GLY A 209 -15.33 -23.62 31.91
C GLY A 209 -15.87 -22.90 33.16
N ASN A 210 -15.21 -23.09 34.30
CA ASN A 210 -15.60 -22.53 35.62
C ASN A 210 -15.07 -21.11 35.88
N LEU A 211 -14.37 -20.49 34.93
CA LEU A 211 -13.81 -19.15 35.11
C LEU A 211 -14.72 -18.10 34.46
N ILE A 212 -15.30 -17.24 35.29
CA ILE A 212 -16.03 -16.04 34.86
C ILE A 212 -15.14 -14.84 35.14
N THR A 213 -14.70 -14.15 34.10
CA THR A 213 -14.00 -12.87 34.24
C THR A 213 -15.03 -11.74 34.37
N PHE A 214 -15.13 -11.16 35.58
CA PHE A 214 -15.97 -10.00 35.84
C PHE A 214 -15.19 -8.69 35.65
N GLY A 215 -15.78 -7.74 34.90
CA GLY A 215 -15.47 -6.31 35.00
C GLY A 215 -14.27 -5.75 34.21
N GLY A 216 -13.37 -6.58 33.67
CA GLY A 216 -12.21 -6.10 32.90
C GLY A 216 -12.47 -6.00 31.40
N GLY A 217 -11.96 -4.94 30.75
CA GLY A 217 -11.78 -4.91 29.29
C GLY A 217 -10.81 -5.97 28.81
N SER A 218 -10.71 -6.16 27.50
CA SER A 218 -9.65 -6.96 26.88
C SER A 218 -8.39 -6.11 26.69
N ASP A 219 -7.22 -6.73 26.79
CA ASP A 219 -5.92 -6.05 26.64
C ASP A 219 -5.74 -5.49 25.22
N PRO A 220 -5.06 -4.34 25.08
CA PRO A 220 -4.77 -3.77 23.77
C PRO A 220 -3.77 -4.62 22.99
N GLU A 221 -4.03 -4.75 21.70
CA GLU A 221 -3.14 -5.43 20.75
C GLU A 221 -2.10 -4.48 20.15
N TYR A 222 -2.41 -3.17 20.10
CA TYR A 222 -1.53 -2.14 19.55
C TYR A 222 -1.61 -0.85 20.37
N ALA A 223 -0.49 -0.14 20.48
CA ALA A 223 -0.49 1.29 20.74
C ALA A 223 -0.68 2.07 19.42
N ILE A 224 -1.32 3.24 19.46
CA ILE A 224 -1.54 4.03 18.23
C ILE A 224 -0.22 4.47 17.58
N ASP A 225 0.78 4.82 18.38
CA ASP A 225 2.09 5.26 17.91
C ASP A 225 2.85 4.12 17.22
N GLU A 226 2.76 2.90 17.76
CA GLU A 226 3.33 1.69 17.15
C GLU A 226 2.67 1.34 15.82
N LEU A 227 1.33 1.45 15.76
CA LEU A 227 0.58 1.19 14.55
C LEU A 227 0.91 2.24 13.48
N LEU A 228 0.92 3.52 13.85
CA LEU A 228 1.28 4.63 12.96
C LEU A 228 2.69 4.45 12.39
N GLU A 229 3.67 4.11 13.24
CA GLU A 229 5.04 3.84 12.80
C GLU A 229 5.10 2.65 11.83
N SER A 230 4.38 1.56 12.11
CA SER A 230 4.32 0.42 11.19
C SER A 230 3.76 0.82 9.82
N VAL A 231 2.70 1.63 9.78
CA VAL A 231 2.10 2.08 8.50
C VAL A 231 3.00 3.08 7.78
N LEU A 232 3.72 3.93 8.53
CA LEU A 232 4.73 4.83 7.96
C LEU A 232 5.85 4.03 7.27
N GLN A 233 6.44 3.06 7.97
CA GLN A 233 7.52 2.23 7.41
C GLN A 233 7.04 1.35 6.24
N ALA A 234 5.81 0.84 6.31
CA ALA A 234 5.18 0.16 5.17
C ALA A 234 5.06 1.10 3.96
N SER A 235 4.73 2.37 4.18
CA SER A 235 4.63 3.37 3.11
C SER A 235 6.00 3.71 2.51
N TYR A 236 7.08 3.75 3.30
CA TYR A 236 8.44 3.86 2.76
C TYR A 236 8.79 2.69 1.83
N ALA A 237 8.48 1.46 2.26
CA ALA A 237 8.70 0.28 1.43
C ALA A 237 7.89 0.35 0.12
N THR A 238 6.62 0.77 0.20
CA THR A 238 5.77 0.96 -0.99
C THR A 238 6.32 2.04 -1.93
N ALA A 239 6.77 3.18 -1.41
CA ALA A 239 7.35 4.25 -2.23
C ALA A 239 8.58 3.76 -3.01
N ASN A 240 9.44 2.99 -2.35
CA ASN A 240 10.61 2.37 -2.97
C ASN A 240 10.20 1.38 -4.07
N SER A 241 9.22 0.51 -3.82
CA SER A 241 8.72 -0.41 -4.83
C SER A 241 8.13 0.31 -6.04
N LEU A 242 7.32 1.35 -5.83
CA LEU A 242 6.75 2.14 -6.92
C LEU A 242 7.83 2.86 -7.73
N SER A 243 8.87 3.41 -7.09
CA SER A 243 10.00 4.03 -7.79
C SER A 243 10.74 3.02 -8.68
N ARG A 244 10.99 1.80 -8.19
CA ARG A 244 11.65 0.75 -8.99
C ARG A 244 10.78 0.28 -10.15
N LEU A 245 9.47 0.09 -9.94
CA LEU A 245 8.54 -0.23 -11.04
C LEU A 245 8.45 0.91 -12.06
N THR A 246 8.59 2.15 -11.61
CA THR A 246 8.66 3.33 -12.48
C THR A 246 9.87 3.27 -13.39
N ASP A 247 11.04 2.89 -12.85
CA ASP A 247 12.26 2.74 -13.65
C ASP A 247 12.10 1.67 -14.74
N ILE A 248 11.56 0.50 -14.39
CA ILE A 248 11.28 -0.60 -15.34
C ILE A 248 10.32 -0.14 -16.44
N LEU A 249 9.27 0.60 -16.09
CA LEU A 249 8.32 1.14 -17.06
C LEU A 249 8.97 2.18 -17.98
N ILE A 250 9.80 3.07 -17.43
CA ILE A 250 10.53 4.07 -18.22
C ILE A 250 11.43 3.37 -19.24
N GLU A 251 12.20 2.36 -18.82
CA GLU A 251 13.09 1.60 -19.70
C GLU A 251 12.31 0.94 -20.84
N LYS A 252 11.23 0.22 -20.52
CA LYS A 252 10.37 -0.40 -21.54
C LYS A 252 9.79 0.63 -22.52
N ARG A 253 9.40 1.82 -22.05
CA ARG A 253 8.88 2.88 -22.92
C ARG A 253 9.97 3.52 -23.78
N GLN A 254 11.20 3.62 -23.27
CA GLN A 254 12.36 4.04 -24.05
C GLN A 254 12.69 3.04 -25.17
N ASP A 255 12.56 1.74 -24.90
CA ASP A 255 12.69 0.69 -25.93
C ASP A 255 11.63 0.81 -27.05
N LEU A 256 10.48 1.41 -26.75
CA LEU A 256 9.44 1.75 -27.73
C LEU A 256 9.70 3.07 -28.48
N GLY A 257 10.86 3.71 -28.25
CA GLY A 257 11.26 4.95 -28.90
C GLY A 257 10.72 6.23 -28.24
N GLU A 258 10.21 6.14 -27.01
CA GLU A 258 9.79 7.32 -26.25
C GLU A 258 10.96 7.96 -25.48
N ILE A 259 10.99 9.30 -25.48
CA ILE A 259 11.98 10.12 -24.80
C ILE A 259 11.28 10.91 -23.70
N PHE A 260 11.81 10.81 -22.48
CA PHE A 260 11.31 11.52 -21.30
C PHE A 260 12.15 12.76 -21.00
N ASP A 261 11.49 13.91 -20.97
CA ASP A 261 12.04 15.18 -20.49
C ASP A 261 11.37 15.50 -19.14
N PHE A 262 12.00 15.03 -18.06
CA PHE A 262 11.48 15.19 -16.70
C PHE A 262 11.56 16.65 -16.21
N ASP A 263 12.48 17.45 -16.76
CA ASP A 263 12.64 18.85 -16.37
C ASP A 263 11.50 19.72 -16.93
N ASN A 264 11.06 19.43 -18.16
CA ASN A 264 9.96 20.16 -18.80
C ASN A 264 8.61 19.42 -18.73
N GLY A 265 8.56 18.23 -18.12
CA GLY A 265 7.36 17.41 -17.97
C GLY A 265 6.78 16.96 -19.30
N ARG A 266 7.62 16.47 -20.23
CA ARG A 266 7.21 16.07 -21.59
C ARG A 266 7.63 14.65 -21.92
N VAL A 267 6.77 13.96 -22.66
CA VAL A 267 7.10 12.72 -23.36
C VAL A 267 7.00 12.98 -24.86
N SER A 268 8.03 12.60 -25.60
CA SER A 268 8.07 12.68 -27.06
C SER A 268 8.44 11.33 -27.66
N THR A 269 8.22 11.15 -28.95
CA THR A 269 8.63 9.93 -29.67
C THR A 269 9.56 10.35 -30.80
N GLU A 270 10.63 9.59 -31.05
CA GLU A 270 11.40 9.80 -32.28
C GLU A 270 10.47 9.52 -33.48
N ILE A 271 10.17 10.57 -34.25
CA ILE A 271 9.35 10.44 -35.45
C ILE A 271 10.17 9.65 -36.46
N PHE A 272 9.75 8.42 -36.75
CA PHE A 272 10.23 7.62 -37.88
C PHE A 272 9.84 8.24 -39.22
#